data_AF-W1YG29-F1
#
_entry.id   AF-W1YG29-F1
#
_cell.length_a   1.000
_cell.length_b   1.000
_cell.length_c   1.000
_cell.angle_alpha   90.00
_cell.angle_beta   90.00
_cell.angle_gamma   90.00
#
_symmetry.space_group_name_H-M   'P 1'
#
loop_
_entity.id
_entity.type
_entity.pdbx_description
1 polymer ?
#
loop_
_entity_poly.entity_id
_entity_poly.type
_entity_poly.pdbx_seq_one_letter_code
_entity_poly.pdbx_strand_id
1 'polypeptide(L)' 'KTDYIEAQQTGVWFPRIEPGMFVKKGGLIGTVKDFFGNVIGEYRASEDCRIMYNHYGLSINKGDNVAACGIVKHSVLL' A
#
# COMPACT_ATOMS: atom_id res chain seq x y z
N LYS A 1 -11.84 -4.30 -9.79
CA LYS A 1 -10.90 -5.27 -9.17
C LYS A 1 -10.22 -4.58 -8.00
N THR A 2 -10.05 -5.27 -6.87
CA THR A 2 -9.26 -4.78 -5.74
C THR A 2 -7.94 -5.52 -5.71
N ASP A 3 -6.85 -4.78 -5.49
CA ASP A 3 -5.52 -5.31 -5.24
C ASP A 3 -5.21 -5.15 -3.75
N TYR A 4 -5.04 -6.28 -3.06
CA TYR A 4 -4.66 -6.31 -1.64
C TYR A 4 -3.14 -6.42 -1.57
N ILE A 5 -2.51 -5.43 -0.95
CA ILE A 5 -1.06 -5.34 -0.93
C ILE A 5 -0.57 -5.99 0.34
N GLU A 6 0.00 -7.18 0.18
CA GLU A 6 0.50 -8.00 1.26
C GLU A 6 1.97 -7.68 1.56
N ALA A 7 2.28 -7.46 2.84
CA ALA A 7 3.65 -7.26 3.30
C ALA A 7 4.50 -8.51 3.08
N GLN A 8 5.66 -8.32 2.46
CA GLN A 8 6.68 -9.35 2.25
C GLN A 8 7.75 -9.34 3.36
N GLN A 9 7.70 -8.35 4.27
CA GLN A 9 8.60 -8.20 5.41
C GLN A 9 7.83 -7.95 6.71
N THR A 10 8.40 -8.37 7.83
CA THR A 10 7.99 -7.93 9.17
C THR A 10 8.80 -6.69 9.56
N GLY A 11 8.14 -5.65 10.07
CA GLY A 11 8.80 -4.42 10.47
C GLY A 11 7.83 -3.31 10.85
N VAL A 12 8.24 -2.06 10.60
CA VAL A 12 7.45 -0.85 10.87
C VAL A 12 6.91 -0.27 9.57
N TRP A 13 5.59 -0.11 9.47
CA TRP A 13 4.91 0.42 8.30
C TRP A 13 4.88 1.95 8.30
N PHE A 14 5.34 2.53 7.19
CA PHE A 14 5.29 3.97 6.93
C PHE A 14 4.46 4.23 5.66
N PRO A 15 3.14 4.47 5.81
CA PRO A 15 2.30 4.78 4.67
C PRO A 15 2.67 6.14 4.07
N ARG A 16 2.49 6.26 2.76
CA ARG A 16 2.56 7.51 1.99
C ARG A 16 1.24 7.85 1.30
N ILE A 17 0.17 7.23 1.80
CA ILE A 17 -1.17 7.22 1.25
C ILE A 17 -2.22 7.35 2.33
N GLU A 18 -3.39 7.82 1.92
CA GLU A 18 -4.61 7.88 2.73
C GLU A 18 -5.80 7.30 1.95
N PRO A 19 -6.83 6.77 2.64
CA PRO A 19 -8.08 6.37 2.00
C PRO A 19 -8.64 7.46 1.08
N GLY A 20 -9.06 7.08 -0.12
CA GLY A 20 -9.58 7.99 -1.14
C GLY A 20 -8.51 8.64 -2.03
N MET A 21 -7.22 8.52 -1.71
CA MET A 21 -6.15 9.03 -2.57
C MET A 21 -6.09 8.27 -3.90
N PHE A 22 -5.86 8.97 -5.02
CA PHE A 22 -5.56 8.34 -6.31
C PHE A 22 -4.05 8.18 -6.47
N VAL A 23 -3.61 6.98 -6.87
CA VAL A 23 -2.20 6.64 -7.07
C VAL A 23 -2.02 6.09 -8.48
N LYS A 24 -1.09 6.68 -9.25
CA LYS A 24 -0.70 6.18 -10.57
C LYS A 24 0.09 4.88 -10.45
N LYS A 25 0.04 4.04 -11.49
CA LYS A 25 0.92 2.86 -11.62
C LYS A 25 2.38 3.24 -11.33
N GLY A 26 3.03 2.47 -10.47
CA GLY A 26 4.41 2.69 -10.00
C GLY A 26 4.54 3.73 -8.87
N GLY A 27 3.47 4.42 -8.51
CA GLY A 27 3.43 5.37 -7.39
C GLY A 27 3.69 4.67 -6.06
N LEU A 28 4.43 5.34 -5.17
CA LEU A 28 4.77 4.82 -3.85
C LEU A 28 3.54 4.79 -2.94
N ILE A 29 3.29 3.63 -2.34
CA ILE A 29 2.22 3.41 -1.38
C ILE A 29 2.78 3.53 0.03
N GLY A 30 3.95 2.95 0.28
CA GLY A 30 4.64 3.09 1.54
C GLY A 30 5.83 2.16 1.62
N THR A 31 6.49 2.21 2.77
CA THR A 31 7.69 1.42 3.04
C THR A 31 7.57 0.67 4.34
N VAL A 32 8.15 -0.53 4.39
CA VAL A 32 8.44 -1.22 5.64
C VAL A 32 9.89 -0.95 6.00
N LYS A 33 10.14 -0.57 7.25
CA LYS A 33 11.48 -0.33 7.79
C LYS A 33 11.80 -1.27 8.95
N ASP A 34 13.09 -1.52 9.16
CA ASP A 34 13.57 -2.11 10.41
C ASP A 34 13.57 -1.08 11.56
N PHE A 35 13.91 -1.51 12.77
CA PHE A 35 13.98 -0.63 13.96
C PHE A 35 15.11 0.40 13.91
N PHE A 36 16.06 0.27 12.99
CA PHE A 36 17.14 1.23 12.77
C PHE A 36 16.79 2.26 11.68
N GLY A 37 15.61 2.11 11.05
CA GLY A 37 15.11 3.01 10.01
C GLY A 37 15.54 2.66 8.59
N ASN A 38 16.21 1.51 8.38
CA ASN A 38 16.55 1.05 7.04
C ASN A 38 15.28 0.57 6.32
N VAL A 39 15.11 0.96 5.07
CA VAL A 39 14.00 0.47 4.23
C VAL A 39 14.30 -0.97 3.82
N ILE A 40 13.42 -1.88 4.22
CA ILE A 40 13.50 -3.32 3.92
C ILE A 40 12.36 -3.78 3.00
N GLY A 41 11.37 -2.92 2.75
CA GLY A 41 10.30 -3.15 1.80
C GLY A 41 9.78 -1.85 1.21
N GLU A 42 9.56 -1.83 -0.10
CA GLU A 42 8.93 -0.70 -0.80
C GLU A 42 7.75 -1.23 -1.62
N TYR A 43 6.58 -0.63 -1.41
CA TYR A 43 5.33 -1.07 -2.00
C TYR A 43 4.81 0.00 -2.94
N ARG A 44 4.54 -0.39 -4.18
CA ARG A 44 4.11 0.49 -5.25
C ARG A 44 2.84 -0.01 -5.91
N ALA A 45 2.03 0.92 -6.42
CA ALA A 45 0.80 0.58 -7.12
C ALA A 45 1.11 -0.21 -8.41
N SER A 46 0.49 -1.38 -8.57
CA SER A 46 0.64 -2.25 -9.74
C SER A 46 -0.05 -1.67 -10.99
N GLU A 47 -1.12 -0.90 -10.78
CA GLU A 47 -1.90 -0.17 -11.79
C GLU A 47 -2.43 1.15 -11.20
N ASP A 48 -3.02 2.01 -12.04
CA ASP A 48 -3.73 3.20 -11.57
C ASP A 48 -4.87 2.79 -10.63
N CYS A 49 -4.90 3.33 -9.41
CA CYS A 49 -5.83 2.89 -8.37
C CYS A 49 -6.30 4.02 -7.46
N ARG A 50 -7.38 3.76 -6.74
CA ARG A 50 -7.84 4.56 -5.59
C ARG A 50 -7.62 3.77 -4.31
N ILE A 51 -6.98 4.36 -3.33
CA ILE A 51 -6.72 3.74 -2.03
C ILE A 51 -8.04 3.55 -1.29
N MET A 52 -8.31 2.34 -0.86
CA MET A 52 -9.51 2.01 -0.08
C MET A 52 -9.24 2.09 1.41
N TYR A 53 -8.13 1.49 1.85
CA TYR A 53 -7.62 1.60 3.21
C TYR A 53 -6.09 1.47 3.24
N ASN A 54 -5.49 1.91 4.34
CA ASN A 54 -4.13 1.56 4.73
C ASN A 54 -4.15 0.86 6.10
N HIS A 55 -3.08 0.13 6.42
CA HIS A 55 -2.86 -0.40 7.75
C HIS A 55 -2.58 0.74 8.73
N TYR A 56 -3.31 0.81 9.85
CA TYR A 56 -3.23 1.91 10.82
C TYR A 56 -2.16 1.71 11.91
N GLY A 57 -1.85 0.46 12.26
CA GLY A 57 -0.80 0.12 13.21
C GLY A 57 0.61 0.39 12.68
N LEU A 58 1.55 0.65 13.61
CA LEU A 58 2.96 0.80 13.26
C LEU A 58 3.60 -0.54 12.90
N SER A 59 3.27 -1.62 13.59
CA SER A 59 3.85 -2.94 13.36
C SER A 59 3.16 -3.67 12.22
N ILE A 60 3.93 -4.23 11.30
CA ILE A 60 3.43 -5.13 10.25
C ILE A 60 4.17 -6.46 10.32
N ASN A 61 3.45 -7.56 10.13
CA ASN A 61 4.04 -8.87 9.92
C ASN A 61 4.05 -9.21 8.43
N LYS A 62 5.01 -10.04 8.00
CA LYS A 62 4.92 -10.68 6.68
C LYS A 62 3.59 -11.43 6.55
N GLY A 63 2.86 -11.18 5.48
CA GLY A 63 1.52 -11.72 5.24
C GLY A 63 0.38 -10.76 5.62
N ASP A 64 0.63 -9.69 6.37
CA ASP A 64 -0.39 -8.69 6.69
C ASP A 64 -0.66 -7.80 5.48
N ASN A 65 -1.92 -7.35 5.31
CA ASN A 65 -2.25 -6.35 4.31
C ASN A 65 -1.83 -4.95 4.79
N VAL A 66 -1.01 -4.26 3.99
CA VAL A 66 -0.58 -2.87 4.26
C VAL A 66 -1.53 -1.84 3.64
N ALA A 67 -2.23 -2.21 2.57
CA ALA A 67 -3.23 -1.38 1.91
C ALA A 67 -4.13 -2.21 0.99
N ALA A 68 -5.28 -1.65 0.62
CA ALA A 68 -6.07 -2.12 -0.51
C ALA A 68 -6.25 -1.02 -1.55
N CYS A 69 -6.12 -1.39 -2.82
CA CYS A 69 -6.17 -0.51 -3.97
C CYS A 69 -7.31 -0.92 -4.92
N GLY A 70 -8.30 -0.06 -5.12
CA GLY A 70 -9.32 -0.24 -6.15
C GLY A 70 -8.79 0.18 -7.52
N ILE A 71 -8.63 -0.77 -8.44
CA ILE A 71 -8.02 -0.51 -9.76
C ILE A 71 -8.97 0.28 -10.68
N VAL A 72 -8.50 1.39 -11.25
CA VAL A 72 -9.29 2.39 -11.99
C VAL A 72 -9.58 1.99 -13.44
N LYS A 73 -8.93 0.96 -13.99
CA LYS A 73 -9.23 0.44 -15.34
C LYS A 73 -10.70 0.02 -15.56
N HIS A 74 -11.53 -0.01 -14.51
CA HIS A 74 -12.95 -0.36 -14.56
C HIS A 74 -13.89 0.71 -13.98
N SER A 75 -13.40 1.92 -13.66
CA SER A 75 -14.24 3.01 -13.15
C SER A 75 -14.31 4.15 -14.16
N VAL A 76 -14.77 3.82 -15.37
CA VAL A 76 -15.61 4.71 -16.16
C VAL A 76 -17.00 4.10 -16.11
N LEU A 77 -17.81 4.52 -15.14
CA LEU A 77 -19.28 4.46 -15.11
C LEU A 77 -19.73 4.65 -13.66
N LEU A 78 -19.95 5.92 -13.31
CA LEU A 78 -21.15 6.51 -12.68
C LEU A 78 -20.75 7.84 -12.01
#